data_AF-A0A952ZMH0-F1
#
_entry.id   AF-A0A952ZMH0-F1
#
_cell.length_a   1.000
_cell.length_b   1.000
_cell.length_c   1.000
_cell.angle_alpha   90.00
_cell.angle_beta   90.00
_cell.angle_gamma   90.00
#
_symmetry.space_group_name_H-M   'P 1'
#
loop_
_entity.id
_entity.type
_entity.pdbx_description
1 polymer ?
#
loop_
_entity_poly.entity_id
_entity_poly.type
_entity_poly.pdbx_seq_one_letter_code
_entity_poly.pdbx_strand_id
1 'polypeptide(L)'
;MGKSLLKVAGHNNPGLVFDLNKTYEENNEAFKLHVLALDPVMAEIFFKHLDTLLAGDDPGGRANRTAFNHAVLVDLEVPPPADGDAP
;
A
#
# COMPACT_ATOMS: atom_id res chain seq x y z
N MET A 1 31.68 19.33 2.24
CA MET A 1 30.85 19.24 3.46
C MET A 1 29.62 18.43 3.13
N GLY A 2 29.59 17.18 3.59
CA GLY A 2 28.57 16.19 3.25
C GLY A 2 27.29 16.42 4.04
N LYS A 3 26.15 16.30 3.35
CA LYS A 3 24.84 16.17 4.00
C LYS A 3 24.54 14.68 4.15
N SER A 4 24.46 14.27 5.40
CA SER A 4 24.23 12.91 5.87
C SER A 4 22.91 12.36 5.29
N LEU A 5 23.02 11.41 4.36
CA LEU A 5 21.94 10.50 4.00
C LEU A 5 21.73 9.56 5.19
N LEU A 6 20.55 9.62 5.80
CA LEU A 6 20.11 8.62 6.78
C LEU A 6 20.12 7.25 6.10
N LYS A 7 21.17 6.48 6.37
CA LYS A 7 21.35 5.10 5.94
C LYS A 7 20.55 4.21 6.88
N VAL A 8 19.26 4.01 6.59
CA VAL A 8 18.52 2.91 7.19
C VAL A 8 18.86 1.66 6.38
N ALA A 9 19.67 0.80 6.98
CA ALA A 9 20.05 -0.48 6.40
C ALA A 9 18.85 -1.45 6.48
N GLY A 10 18.32 -1.83 5.32
CA GLY A 10 17.30 -2.86 5.18
C GLY A 10 16.81 -2.98 3.74
N HIS A 11 17.45 -3.84 2.96
CA HIS A 11 17.08 -4.28 1.60
C HIS A 11 17.08 -3.20 0.49
N ASN A 12 17.74 -3.52 -0.62
CA ASN A 12 17.96 -2.65 -1.78
C ASN A 12 16.66 -2.34 -2.53
N ASN A 13 15.85 -1.40 -2.07
CA ASN A 13 14.81 -0.81 -2.92
C ASN A 13 15.18 0.66 -3.18
N PRO A 14 15.69 1.03 -4.37
CA PRO A 14 15.91 2.44 -4.69
C PRO A 14 14.58 3.16 -4.46
N GLY A 15 14.58 4.16 -3.58
CA GLY A 15 13.36 4.81 -3.12
C GLY A 15 12.48 5.21 -4.29
N LEU A 16 11.16 5.05 -4.14
CA LEU A 16 10.19 5.47 -5.13
C LEU A 16 10.43 6.94 -5.51
N VAL A 17 10.76 7.19 -6.78
CA VAL A 17 10.85 8.54 -7.35
C VAL A 17 9.75 8.68 -8.39
N PHE A 18 8.85 9.65 -8.17
CA PHE A 18 7.86 10.04 -9.17
C PHE A 18 8.52 10.87 -10.26
N ASP A 19 8.36 10.45 -11.51
CA ASP A 19 8.89 11.17 -12.67
C ASP A 19 7.84 12.16 -13.16
N LEU A 20 8.18 13.46 -13.11
CA LEU A 20 7.27 14.53 -13.53
C LEU A 20 7.04 14.55 -15.05
N ASN A 21 7.82 13.80 -15.83
CA ASN A 21 7.60 13.65 -17.27
C ASN A 21 6.66 12.48 -17.62
N LYS A 22 6.33 11.64 -16.63
CA LYS A 22 5.40 10.51 -16.80
C LYS A 22 3.97 10.90 -16.49
N THR A 23 3.03 10.16 -17.04
CA THR A 23 1.61 10.37 -16.72
C THR A 23 1.31 9.96 -15.27
N TYR A 24 0.12 10.33 -14.81
CA TYR A 24 -0.38 9.90 -13.51
C TYR A 24 -0.46 8.37 -13.45
N GLU A 25 -0.97 7.73 -14.50
CA GLU A 25 -1.15 6.29 -14.59
C GLU A 25 0.19 5.56 -14.49
N GLU A 26 1.20 6.01 -15.23
CA GLU A 26 2.54 5.42 -15.20
C GLU A 26 3.20 5.54 -13.82
N ASN A 27 3.03 6.69 -13.17
CA ASN A 27 3.52 6.90 -11.80
C ASN A 27 2.75 6.07 -10.77
N ASN A 28 1.45 5.88 -10.96
CA ASN A 28 0.61 5.07 -10.10
C ASN A 28 0.94 3.57 -10.24
N GLU A 29 1.20 3.09 -11.46
CA GLU A 29 1.69 1.73 -11.70
C GLU A 29 3.06 1.50 -11.05
N ALA A 30 4.00 2.45 -11.20
CA ALA A 30 5.29 2.38 -10.54
C ALA A 30 5.17 2.34 -9.00
N PHE A 31 4.23 3.11 -8.44
CA PHE A 31 3.91 3.06 -7.01
C PHE A 31 3.35 1.70 -6.57
N LYS A 32 2.37 1.15 -7.31
CA LYS A 32 1.80 -0.18 -7.03
C LYS A 32 2.87 -1.26 -7.01
N LEU A 33 3.75 -1.28 -8.00
CA LEU A 33 4.86 -2.23 -8.08
C LEU A 33 5.84 -2.06 -6.92
N HIS A 34 6.13 -0.82 -6.52
CA HIS A 34 7.02 -0.56 -5.38
C HIS A 34 6.43 -1.08 -4.06
N VAL A 35 5.15 -0.80 -3.79
CA VAL A 35 4.46 -1.28 -2.58
C VAL A 35 4.37 -2.81 -2.56
N LEU A 36 4.04 -3.43 -3.69
CA LEU A 36 4.03 -4.88 -3.85
C LEU A 36 5.39 -5.52 -3.57
N ALA A 37 6.48 -4.87 -3.99
CA ALA A 37 7.84 -5.33 -3.74
C ALA A 37 8.30 -5.20 -2.28
N LEU A 38 7.67 -4.33 -1.48
CA LEU A 38 7.97 -4.17 -0.05
C LEU A 38 7.32 -5.27 0.79
N ASP A 39 6.03 -5.51 0.57
CA ASP A 39 5.28 -6.55 1.25
C ASP A 39 4.05 -6.92 0.39
N PRO A 40 4.08 -8.08 -0.31
CA PRO A 40 3.00 -8.46 -1.20
C PRO A 40 1.64 -8.62 -0.51
N VAL A 41 1.63 -9.15 0.72
CA VAL A 41 0.39 -9.42 1.47
C VAL A 41 -0.23 -8.11 1.92
N MET A 42 0.58 -7.21 2.49
CA MET A 42 0.09 -5.89 2.91
C MET A 42 -0.31 -5.03 1.72
N ALA A 43 0.39 -5.15 0.59
CA ALA A 43 0.04 -4.46 -0.65
C ALA A 43 -1.32 -4.92 -1.18
N GLU A 44 -1.59 -6.23 -1.18
CA GLU A 44 -2.87 -6.78 -1.61
C GLU A 44 -4.03 -6.25 -0.75
N ILE A 45 -3.89 -6.30 0.58
CA ILE A 45 -4.90 -5.75 1.51
C ILE A 45 -5.10 -4.25 1.30
N PHE A 46 -4.01 -3.49 1.14
CA PHE A 46 -4.06 -2.04 0.91
C PHE A 46 -4.82 -1.70 -0.38
N PHE A 47 -4.45 -2.31 -1.51
CA PHE A 47 -5.06 -2.01 -2.80
C PHE A 47 -6.48 -2.55 -2.94
N LYS A 48 -6.83 -3.64 -2.25
CA LYS A 48 -8.20 -4.15 -2.18
C LYS A 48 -9.19 -3.14 -1.60
N HIS A 49 -8.75 -2.33 -0.62
CA HIS A 49 -9.64 -1.38 0.08
C HIS A 49 -9.45 0.08 -0.32
N LEU A 50 -8.43 0.39 -1.13
CA LEU A 50 -8.05 1.76 -1.48
C LEU A 50 -9.21 2.58 -2.07
N ASP A 51 -10.08 1.98 -2.88
CA ASP A 51 -11.24 2.65 -3.47
C ASP A 51 -12.21 3.19 -2.41
N THR A 52 -12.27 2.57 -1.23
CA THR A 52 -13.09 3.02 -0.09
C THR A 52 -12.63 4.37 0.44
N LEU A 53 -11.33 4.69 0.35
CA LEU A 53 -10.82 6.02 0.71
C LEU A 53 -11.22 7.08 -0.31
N LEU A 54 -11.36 6.69 -1.57
CA LEU A 54 -11.62 7.58 -2.71
C LEU A 54 -13.11 7.79 -2.99
N ALA A 55 -13.98 7.00 -2.38
CA ALA A 55 -15.41 7.02 -2.64
C ALA A 55 -16.14 8.15 -1.90
N GLY A 56 -16.66 9.13 -2.64
CA GLY A 56 -17.74 10.01 -2.16
C GLY A 56 -17.33 11.40 -1.71
N ASP A 57 -18.34 12.15 -1.25
CA ASP A 57 -18.31 13.60 -1.00
C ASP A 57 -18.29 13.93 0.51
N ASP A 58 -17.77 13.02 1.35
CA ASP A 58 -17.74 13.19 2.81
C ASP A 58 -16.85 14.39 3.20
N PRO A 59 -17.41 15.48 3.76
CA PRO A 59 -16.64 16.65 4.15
C PRO A 59 -15.61 16.28 5.22
N GLY A 60 -14.34 16.21 4.83
CA GLY A 60 -13.23 15.83 5.70
C GLY A 60 -12.90 14.34 5.71
N GLY A 61 -13.59 13.49 4.94
CA GLY A 61 -13.25 12.09 4.65
C GLY A 61 -13.12 11.18 5.88
N ARG A 62 -13.80 11.52 6.98
CA ARG A 62 -13.68 10.76 8.24
C ARG A 62 -14.38 9.41 8.12
N ALA A 63 -15.58 9.38 7.55
CA ALA A 63 -16.33 8.13 7.39
C ALA A 63 -15.58 7.14 6.49
N ASN A 64 -15.02 7.63 5.38
CA ASN A 64 -14.22 6.83 4.45
C ASN A 64 -12.96 6.26 5.10
N ARG A 65 -12.23 7.08 5.87
CA ARG A 65 -11.06 6.61 6.64
C ARG A 65 -11.44 5.55 7.66
N THR A 66 -12.56 5.72 8.37
CA THR A 66 -13.04 4.72 9.33
C THR A 66 -13.43 3.42 8.62
N ALA A 67 -14.16 3.49 7.51
CA ALA A 67 -14.55 2.32 6.73
C ALA A 67 -13.32 1.57 6.18
N PHE A 68 -12.37 2.30 5.61
CA PHE A 68 -11.09 1.74 5.15
C PHE A 68 -10.33 1.04 6.27
N ASN A 69 -10.10 1.72 7.40
CA ASN A 69 -9.36 1.13 8.52
C ASN A 69 -10.03 -0.13 9.07
N HIS A 70 -11.37 -0.14 9.14
CA HIS A 70 -12.12 -1.30 9.59
C HIS A 70 -11.97 -2.47 8.60
N ALA A 71 -12.07 -2.22 7.29
CA ALA A 71 -11.92 -3.25 6.27
C ALA A 71 -10.50 -3.85 6.24
N VAL A 72 -9.48 -3.03 6.38
CA VAL A 72 -8.08 -3.47 6.53
C VAL A 72 -7.91 -4.33 7.78
N LEU A 73 -8.45 -3.89 8.93
CA LEU A 73 -8.35 -4.65 10.18
C LEU A 73 -8.98 -6.04 10.04
N VAL A 74 -10.17 -6.12 9.43
CA VAL A 74 -10.85 -7.40 9.20
C VAL A 74 -9.97 -8.36 8.40
N ASP A 75 -9.35 -7.92 7.31
CA ASP A 75 -8.47 -8.78 6.50
C ASP A 75 -7.18 -9.18 7.23
N LEU A 76 -6.65 -8.33 8.12
CA LEU A 76 -5.49 -8.66 8.95
C LEU A 76 -5.80 -9.67 10.05
N GLU A 77 -7.04 -9.70 10.54
CA GLU A 77 -7.50 -10.64 11.57
C GLU A 77 -7.92 -11.99 11.00
N VAL A 78 -8.08 -12.12 9.67
CA VAL A 78 -8.32 -13.42 9.03
C VAL A 78 -7.08 -14.30 9.24
N PRO A 79 -7.17 -15.41 9.98
CA PRO A 79 -6.04 -16.31 10.12
C PRO A 79 -5.64 -16.85 8.74
N PRO A 80 -4.34 -17.04 8.47
CA PRO A 80 -3.92 -17.66 7.23
C PRO A 80 -4.64 -19.01 7.07
N PRO A 81 -4.99 -19.42 5.84
CA PRO A 81 -5.57 -20.73 5.60
C PRO A 81 -4.64 -21.76 6.24
N ALA A 82 -5.22 -22.68 7.04
CA ALA A 82 -4.45 -23.73 7.68
C ALA A 82 -3.76 -24.54 6.58
N ASP A 83 -2.42 -24.54 6.57
CA ASP A 83 -1.64 -25.44 5.73
C ASP A 83 -2.04 -26.88 6.08
N GLY A 84 -2.89 -27.54 5.27
CA GLY A 84 -3.17 -28.95 5.53
C GLY A 84 -4.37 -29.66 4.94
N ASP A 85 -5.21 -29.07 4.08
CA ASP A 85 -6.23 -29.86 3.37
C ASP A 85 -6.08 -29.71 1.85
N ALA A 86 -4.99 -30.28 1.33
CA ALA A 86 -4.97 -30.77 -0.04
C ALA A 86 -5.54 -32.21 -0.02
N PRO A 87 -6.59 -32.51 -0.82
CA PRO A 87 -7.06 -33.88 -0.99
C PRO A 87 -6.04 -34.78 -1.71
#